data_AF-A0A959F935-F1
#
_entry.id   AF-A0A959F935-F1
#
_cell.length_a   1.000
_cell.length_b   1.000
_cell.length_c   1.000
_cell.angle_alpha   90.00
_cell.angle_beta   90.00
_cell.angle_gamma   90.00
#
_symmetry.space_group_name_H-M   'P 1'
#
loop_
_entity.id
_entity.type
_entity.pdbx_description
1 polymer ?
#
loop_
_entity_poly.entity_id
_entity_poly.type
_entity_poly.pdbx_seq_one_letter_code
_entity_poly.pdbx_strand_id
1 'polypeptide(L)'
;RYEYKFIADGEWLHDPANPDKVRNEHFTFNSVLQVKEAVTFQLEDFPNAQKVILAGSFNDWKENDIRMDRRDGKWIVTLHLTGGKHFYKFIVDGQWITDPANPIRENDRHGHVNSVLIVR
;
A
#
# COMPACT_ATOMS: atom_id res chain seq x y z
N ARG A 1 5.98 6.76 -10.72
CA ARG A 1 7.38 6.29 -10.64
C ARG A 1 8.22 7.24 -11.49
N TYR A 2 9.35 7.72 -10.96
CA TYR A 2 10.30 8.56 -11.70
C TYR A 2 11.68 7.93 -11.65
N GLU A 3 12.49 8.22 -12.65
CA GLU A 3 13.87 7.78 -12.74
C GLU A 3 14.78 9.00 -12.72
N TYR A 4 15.88 8.93 -11.98
CA TYR A 4 16.83 10.02 -11.87
C TYR A 4 18.27 9.51 -11.80
N LYS A 5 19.19 10.43 -12.09
CA LYS A 5 20.63 10.32 -11.89
C LYS A 5 21.17 11.68 -11.48
N PHE A 6 22.30 11.67 -10.79
CA PHE A 6 23.11 12.85 -10.57
C PHE A 6 24.13 13.01 -11.70
N ILE A 7 24.56 14.25 -11.91
CA ILE A 7 25.73 14.57 -12.72
C ILE A 7 26.73 15.23 -11.77
N ALA A 8 27.90 14.63 -11.61
CA ALA A 8 29.01 15.19 -10.84
C ALA A 8 30.27 15.13 -11.70
N ASP A 9 30.95 16.26 -11.87
CA ASP A 9 32.15 16.38 -12.71
C ASP A 9 31.98 15.84 -14.16
N GLY A 10 30.76 15.93 -14.68
CA GLY A 10 30.40 15.42 -16.02
C GLY A 10 30.09 13.92 -16.06
N GLU A 11 30.23 13.20 -14.94
CA GLU A 11 29.90 11.79 -14.83
C GLU A 11 28.47 11.58 -14.33
N TRP A 12 27.77 10.66 -14.99
CA TRP A 12 26.43 10.25 -14.62
C TRP A 12 26.46 9.20 -13.50
N LEU A 13 25.99 9.59 -12.32
CA LEU A 13 25.98 8.75 -11.14
C LEU A 13 24.53 8.41 -10.77
N HIS A 14 24.28 7.13 -10.46
CA HIS A 14 23.06 6.76 -9.78
C HIS A 14 23.21 7.09 -8.29
N ASP A 15 22.11 7.32 -7.59
CA ASP A 15 22.12 7.48 -6.14
C ASP A 15 22.51 6.15 -5.47
N PRO A 16 23.70 6.08 -4.83
CA PRO A 16 24.16 4.85 -4.21
C PRO A 16 23.34 4.49 -2.96
N ALA A 17 22.73 5.46 -2.29
CA ALA A 17 21.92 5.27 -1.09
C ALA A 17 20.47 4.84 -1.40
N ASN A 18 20.00 5.09 -2.63
CA ASN A 18 18.68 4.62 -3.05
C ASN A 18 18.73 3.12 -3.39
N PRO A 19 17.99 2.25 -2.65
CA PRO A 19 17.97 0.81 -2.94
C PRO A 19 17.22 0.48 -4.23
N ASP A 20 16.27 1.32 -4.65
CA ASP A 20 15.45 1.10 -5.83
C ASP A 20 16.17 1.63 -7.08
N LYS A 21 16.51 0.72 -7.99
CA LYS A 21 17.25 1.02 -9.22
C LYS A 21 16.68 0.24 -10.40
N VAL A 22 16.79 0.81 -11.58
CA VAL A 22 16.45 0.14 -12.83
C VAL A 22 17.60 0.21 -13.81
N ARG A 23 17.83 -0.88 -14.52
CA ARG A 23 18.83 -0.94 -15.60
C ARG A 23 18.35 -0.11 -16.79
N ASN A 24 19.23 0.74 -17.33
CA ASN A 24 18.94 1.53 -18.52
C ASN A 24 19.59 0.94 -19.79
N GLU A 25 19.34 1.57 -20.93
CA GLU A 25 19.82 1.16 -22.26
C GLU A 25 21.35 1.16 -22.42
N HIS A 26 22.08 1.86 -21.54
CA HIS A 26 23.54 1.93 -21.55
C HIS A 26 24.21 0.92 -20.61
N PHE A 27 23.49 -0.11 -20.18
CA PHE A 27 24.00 -1.10 -19.22
C PHE A 27 24.40 -0.53 -17.85
N THR A 28 23.91 0.67 -17.51
CA THR A 28 24.05 1.32 -16.19
C THR A 28 22.71 1.33 -15.45
N PHE A 29 22.63 2.01 -14.30
CA PHE A 29 21.40 2.11 -13.51
C PHE A 29 20.89 3.55 -13.41
N ASN A 30 19.58 3.73 -13.50
CA ASN A 30 18.89 4.92 -12.98
C ASN A 30 18.38 4.60 -11.57
N SER A 31 18.41 5.57 -10.67
CA SER A 31 17.74 5.46 -9.37
C SER A 31 16.25 5.72 -9.55
N VAL A 32 15.43 4.98 -8.81
CA VAL A 32 13.98 5.04 -8.93
C VAL A 32 13.41 5.80 -7.74
N LEU A 33 12.62 6.83 -8.01
CA LEU A 33 11.82 7.53 -7.02
C LEU A 33 10.38 7.01 -7.09
N GLN A 34 9.96 6.32 -6.04
CA GLN A 34 8.55 5.99 -5.82
C GLN A 34 7.88 7.11 -5.03
N VAL A 35 7.06 7.91 -5.72
CA VAL A 35 6.17 8.87 -5.06
C VAL A 35 5.03 8.09 -4.43
N LYS A 36 4.83 8.31 -3.13
CA LYS A 36 3.80 7.65 -2.33
C LYS A 36 2.93 8.70 -1.64
N GLU A 37 1.64 8.45 -1.59
CA GLU A 37 0.67 9.26 -0.84
C GLU A 37 0.38 8.61 0.51
N ALA A 38 0.21 9.42 1.55
CA ALA A 38 -0.25 8.94 2.85
C ALA A 38 -1.76 8.69 2.79
N VAL A 39 -2.15 7.42 2.94
CA VAL A 39 -3.54 6.98 2.93
C VAL A 39 -3.90 6.48 4.32
N THR A 40 -4.99 6.99 4.89
CA THR A 40 -5.52 6.51 6.16
C THR A 40 -6.71 5.60 5.91
N PHE A 41 -6.60 4.36 6.37
CA PHE A 41 -7.70 3.40 6.41
C PHE A 41 -8.39 3.50 7.76
N GLN A 42 -9.72 3.48 7.74
CA GLN A 42 -10.54 3.53 8.93
C GLN A 42 -11.60 2.45 8.85
N LEU A 43 -11.80 1.71 9.94
CA LEU A 43 -12.92 0.81 10.11
C LEU A 43 -13.72 1.26 11.33
N GLU A 44 -14.97 1.62 11.08
CA GLU A 44 -15.96 1.92 12.10
C GLU A 44 -16.67 0.65 12.55
N ASP A 45 -17.34 0.73 13.70
CA ASP A 45 -17.95 -0.39 14.40
C ASP A 45 -16.91 -1.47 14.77
N PHE A 46 -17.31 -2.57 15.41
CA PHE A 46 -16.42 -3.53 16.09
C PHE A 46 -15.75 -3.04 17.40
N PRO A 47 -16.52 -2.53 18.37
CA PRO A 47 -15.97 -2.04 19.64
C PRO A 47 -15.44 -3.16 20.56
N ASN A 48 -15.78 -4.42 20.30
CA ASN A 48 -15.35 -5.56 21.09
C ASN A 48 -14.24 -6.37 20.40
N ALA A 49 -13.83 -5.99 19.19
CA ALA A 49 -12.78 -6.69 18.47
C ALA A 49 -11.45 -6.58 19.23
N GLN A 50 -10.70 -7.68 19.24
CA GLN A 50 -9.39 -7.73 19.91
C GLN A 50 -8.25 -7.42 18.94
N LYS A 51 -8.47 -7.70 17.66
CA LYS A 51 -7.47 -7.54 16.60
C LYS A 51 -8.16 -7.20 15.29
N VAL A 52 -7.73 -6.09 14.69
CA VAL A 52 -8.04 -5.76 13.31
C VAL A 52 -6.74 -5.66 12.52
N ILE A 53 -6.71 -6.33 11.37
CA ILE A 53 -5.59 -6.32 10.43
C ILE A 53 -6.10 -5.77 9.10
N LEU A 54 -5.30 -4.93 8.47
CA LEU A 54 -5.51 -4.53 7.08
C LEU A 54 -4.70 -5.45 6.17
N ALA A 55 -5.34 -6.04 5.17
CA ALA A 55 -4.69 -6.88 4.17
C ALA A 55 -5.12 -6.44 2.77
N GLY A 56 -4.18 -6.43 1.83
CA GLY A 56 -4.43 -5.98 0.47
C GLY A 56 -3.28 -6.23 -0.51
N SER A 57 -3.42 -5.71 -1.71
CA SER A 57 -2.42 -5.88 -2.77
C SER A 57 -1.05 -5.28 -2.43
N PHE A 58 -1.00 -4.27 -1.56
CA PHE A 58 0.23 -3.61 -1.13
C PHE A 58 1.06 -4.40 -0.12
N ASN A 59 0.52 -5.46 0.49
CA ASN A 59 1.23 -6.34 1.40
C ASN A 59 1.08 -7.82 1.04
N ASP A 60 0.76 -8.12 -0.22
CA ASP A 60 0.53 -9.48 -0.72
C ASP A 60 -0.50 -10.26 0.12
N TRP A 61 -1.53 -9.59 0.62
CA TRP A 61 -2.60 -10.17 1.45
C TRP A 61 -2.11 -10.83 2.75
N LYS A 62 -0.93 -10.47 3.25
CA LYS A 62 -0.41 -11.00 4.53
C LYS A 62 -1.35 -10.65 5.69
N GLU A 63 -1.74 -11.68 6.44
CA GLU A 63 -2.70 -11.59 7.54
C GLU A 63 -2.08 -11.18 8.89
N ASN A 64 -0.79 -10.90 8.93
CA ASN A 64 -0.06 -10.62 10.18
C ASN A 64 0.89 -9.41 10.09
N ASP A 65 0.81 -8.64 9.01
CA ASP A 65 1.77 -7.56 8.73
C ASP A 65 1.27 -6.19 9.22
N ILE A 66 0.03 -5.82 8.89
CA ILE A 66 -0.48 -4.45 9.13
C ILE A 66 -1.61 -4.49 10.17
N ARG A 67 -1.24 -4.49 11.45
CA ARG A 67 -2.19 -4.37 12.57
C ARG A 67 -2.69 -2.92 12.68
N MET A 68 -4.00 -2.73 12.85
CA MET A 68 -4.61 -1.41 13.04
C MET A 68 -4.60 -1.00 14.52
N ASP A 69 -4.44 0.30 14.76
CA ASP A 69 -4.57 0.91 16.08
C ASP A 69 -6.02 1.27 16.37
N ARG A 70 -6.44 1.22 17.64
CA ARG A 70 -7.75 1.70 18.04
C ARG A 70 -7.67 3.11 18.61
N ARG A 71 -8.37 4.07 17.99
CA ARG A 71 -8.41 5.49 18.40
C ARG A 71 -9.83 6.03 18.21
N ASP A 72 -10.35 6.73 19.22
CA ASP A 72 -11.67 7.37 19.18
C ASP A 72 -12.82 6.45 18.71
N GLY A 73 -12.80 5.20 19.16
CA GLY A 73 -13.81 4.20 18.81
C GLY A 73 -13.65 3.56 17.43
N LYS A 74 -12.62 3.94 16.65
CA LYS A 74 -12.35 3.43 15.30
C LYS A 74 -11.04 2.66 15.25
N TRP A 75 -10.93 1.74 14.30
CA TRP A 75 -9.65 1.13 13.92
C TRP A 75 -9.02 1.94 12.81
N ILE A 76 -7.76 2.35 12.98
CA ILE A 76 -7.08 3.29 12.09
C ILE A 76 -5.65 2.79 11.80
N VAL A 77 -5.22 2.93 10.53
CA VAL A 77 -3.81 2.82 10.14
C VAL A 77 -3.53 3.75 8.96
N THR A 78 -2.34 4.34 8.92
CA THR A 78 -1.89 5.18 7.80
C THR A 78 -0.73 4.49 7.08
N LEU A 79 -0.85 4.32 5.77
CA LEU A 79 0.17 3.72 4.90
C LEU A 79 0.62 4.70 3.84
N HIS A 80 1.88 4.64 3.44
CA HIS A 80 2.39 5.33 2.26
C HIS A 80 2.26 4.40 1.05
N LEU A 81 1.31 4.68 0.17
CA LEU A 81 1.01 3.84 -1.00
C LEU A 81 1.40 4.55 -2.29
N THR A 82 1.91 3.80 -3.26
CA THR A 82 2.11 4.31 -4.62
C THR A 82 0.77 4.54 -5.31
N GLY A 83 0.72 5.53 -6.20
CA GLY A 83 -0.42 5.74 -7.10
C GLY A 83 -0.80 4.47 -7.86
N GLY A 84 -2.11 4.28 -8.05
CA GLY A 84 -2.68 3.09 -8.67
C GLY A 84 -3.87 2.52 -7.91
N LYS A 85 -4.33 1.38 -8.41
CA LYS A 85 -5.48 0.65 -7.87
C LYS A 85 -5.01 -0.40 -6.87
N HIS A 86 -5.57 -0.33 -5.66
CA HIS A 86 -5.30 -1.26 -4.58
C HIS A 86 -6.57 -1.99 -4.16
N PHE A 87 -6.45 -3.31 -3.99
CA PHE A 87 -7.52 -4.13 -3.41
C PHE A 87 -7.22 -4.34 -1.93
N TYR A 88 -8.24 -4.31 -1.08
CA TYR A 88 -8.06 -4.55 0.34
C TYR A 88 -9.31 -5.11 1.02
N LYS A 89 -9.09 -5.65 2.22
CA LYS A 89 -10.07 -6.09 3.21
C LYS A 89 -9.54 -5.85 4.62
N PHE A 90 -10.43 -5.89 5.59
CA PHE A 90 -10.09 -6.01 7.00
C PHE A 90 -10.23 -7.46 7.46
N ILE A 91 -9.40 -7.86 8.42
CA ILE A 91 -9.53 -9.12 9.15
C ILE A 91 -9.84 -8.75 10.60
N VAL A 92 -11.08 -8.95 11.02
CA VAL A 92 -11.56 -8.65 12.36
C VAL A 92 -11.64 -9.96 13.15
N ASP A 93 -10.77 -10.15 14.12
CA ASP A 93 -10.68 -11.38 14.94
C ASP A 93 -10.67 -12.67 14.08
N GLY A 94 -9.95 -12.63 12.96
CA GLY A 94 -9.81 -13.75 12.01
C GLY A 94 -10.91 -13.82 10.94
N GLN A 95 -11.90 -12.93 10.97
CA GLN A 95 -12.97 -12.87 9.96
C GLN A 95 -12.66 -11.81 8.90
N TRP A 96 -12.63 -12.24 7.64
CA TRP A 96 -12.43 -11.35 6.50
C TRP A 96 -13.69 -10.56 6.17
N ILE A 97 -13.58 -9.23 6.16
CA ILE A 97 -14.67 -8.33 5.76
C ILE A 97 -14.17 -7.30 4.74
N THR A 98 -15.01 -6.99 3.77
CA THR A 98 -14.86 -5.78 2.95
C THR A 98 -15.13 -4.55 3.80
N ASP A 99 -14.51 -3.42 3.47
CA ASP A 99 -14.79 -2.13 4.08
C ASP A 99 -16.27 -1.74 3.91
N PRO A 100 -17.06 -1.68 5.01
CA PRO A 100 -18.47 -1.32 4.95
C PRO A 100 -18.71 0.12 4.48
N ALA A 101 -17.77 1.03 4.75
CA ALA A 101 -17.86 2.44 4.38
C ALA A 101 -17.44 2.70 2.94
N ASN A 102 -16.74 1.75 2.30
CA ASN A 102 -16.34 1.86 0.90
C ASN A 102 -17.33 1.13 -0.04
N PRO A 103 -18.10 1.87 -0.85
CA PRO A 103 -19.03 1.29 -1.81
C PRO A 103 -18.32 0.73 -3.06
N ILE A 104 -17.08 1.13 -3.34
CA ILE A 104 -16.34 0.70 -4.53
C ILE A 104 -15.76 -0.68 -4.26
N ARG A 105 -16.31 -1.68 -4.96
CA ARG A 105 -15.99 -3.08 -4.77
C ARG A 105 -15.87 -3.80 -6.10
N GLU A 106 -15.01 -4.80 -6.14
CA GLU A 106 -14.81 -5.63 -7.32
C GLU A 106 -14.55 -7.08 -6.96
N ASN A 107 -14.93 -7.97 -7.86
CA ASN A 107 -14.64 -9.40 -7.75
C ASN A 107 -13.23 -9.68 -8.28
N ASP A 108 -12.46 -10.49 -7.54
CA ASP A 108 -11.26 -11.11 -8.07
C ASP A 108 -11.61 -12.27 -9.02
N ARG A 109 -10.57 -12.85 -9.63
CA ARG A 109 -10.70 -13.99 -10.56
C ARG A 109 -11.19 -15.27 -9.89
N HIS A 110 -11.23 -15.31 -8.56
CA HIS A 110 -11.67 -16.44 -7.74
C HIS A 110 -13.07 -16.22 -7.16
N GLY A 111 -13.73 -15.10 -7.50
CA GLY A 111 -15.08 -14.77 -7.04
C GLY A 111 -15.13 -14.09 -5.67
N HIS A 112 -14.00 -13.69 -5.08
CA HIS A 112 -14.02 -12.92 -3.84
C HIS A 112 -14.24 -11.43 -4.12
N VAL A 113 -15.20 -10.84 -3.41
CA VAL A 113 -15.44 -9.39 -3.42
C VAL A 113 -14.39 -8.69 -2.57
N ASN A 114 -13.71 -7.68 -3.11
CA ASN A 114 -12.72 -6.84 -2.43
C ASN A 114 -13.15 -5.37 -2.45
N SER A 115 -12.76 -4.60 -1.43
CA SER A 115 -12.86 -3.14 -1.47
C SER A 115 -11.74 -2.58 -2.34
N VAL A 116 -12.02 -1.51 -3.08
CA VAL A 116 -11.09 -0.89 -4.02
C VAL A 116 -10.74 0.52 -3.57
N LEU A 117 -9.45 0.80 -3.49
CA LEU A 117 -8.90 2.14 -3.27
C LEU A 117 -8.13 2.57 -4.52
N ILE A 118 -8.38 3.80 -4.99
CA ILE A 118 -7.59 4.44 -6.05
C ILE A 118 -6.76 5.55 -5.42
N VAL A 119 -5.44 5.38 -5.43
CA VAL A 119 -4.46 6.41 -5.06
C VAL A 119 -4.04 7.11 -6.35
N ARG A 120 -4.00 8.46 -6.36
CA ARG A 120 -3.74 9.24 -7.57
C ARG A 120 -2.28 9.64 -7.72
#